data_AF-D5DBG4-F1
#
_entry.id   AF-D5DBG4-F1
#
_cell.length_a   1.000
_cell.length_b   1.000
_cell.length_c   1.000
_cell.angle_alpha   90.00
_cell.angle_beta   90.00
_cell.angle_gamma   90.00
#
_symmetry.space_group_name_H-M   'P 1'
#
loop_
_entity.id
_entity.type
_entity.pdbx_description
1 polymer ?
#
loop_
_entity_poly.entity_id
_entity_poly.type
_entity_poly.pdbx_seq_one_letter_code
_entity_poly.pdbx_strand_id
1 'polypeptide(L)'
;MNAESKRLTSPEITSLCAQYYQDTLAACVAKHVLATVTDAEIRSLFAFSLELSKKHIKLLTAIFHAKHFSCRTDLQMKMWICTHLRFLQILFG
;
A
#
# COMPACT_ATOMS: atom_id res chain seq x y z
N MET A 1 -10.91 3.23 30.60
CA MET A 1 -11.04 2.96 29.15
C MET A 1 -11.18 1.47 28.97
N ASN A 2 -12.41 1.01 28.76
CA ASN A 2 -12.79 -0.40 28.66
C ASN A 2 -12.35 -0.96 27.30
N ALA A 3 -11.44 -1.92 27.33
CA ALA A 3 -10.99 -2.67 26.17
C ALA A 3 -12.08 -3.66 25.74
N GLU A 4 -13.16 -3.17 25.14
CA GLU A 4 -14.04 -4.05 24.39
C GLU A 4 -13.35 -4.47 23.09
N SER A 5 -13.26 -5.78 22.89
CA SER A 5 -12.88 -6.41 21.63
C SER A 5 -13.95 -6.14 20.57
N LYS A 6 -14.14 -4.88 20.17
CA LYS A 6 -15.12 -4.51 19.16
C LYS A 6 -14.75 -5.24 17.87
N ARG A 7 -15.66 -6.10 17.40
CA ARG A 7 -15.53 -6.68 16.05
C ARG A 7 -15.55 -5.52 15.07
N LEU A 8 -14.60 -5.50 14.13
CA LEU A 8 -14.59 -4.51 13.08
C LEU A 8 -15.91 -4.63 12.32
N THR A 9 -16.62 -3.52 12.19
CA THR A 9 -17.85 -3.43 11.41
C THR A 9 -17.52 -3.48 9.92
N SER A 10 -18.46 -3.93 9.08
CA SER A 10 -18.30 -3.96 7.62
C SER A 10 -17.71 -2.67 7.02
N PRO A 11 -18.13 -1.44 7.42
CA PRO A 11 -17.51 -0.21 6.90
C PRO A 11 -16.07 0.00 7.37
N GLU A 12 -15.73 -0.34 8.62
CA GLU A 12 -14.34 -0.24 9.12
C GLU A 12 -13.40 -1.22 8.41
N ILE A 13 -13.91 -2.40 8.08
CA ILE A 13 -13.18 -3.38 7.28
C ILE A 13 -12.90 -2.83 5.88
N THR A 14 -13.91 -2.25 5.22
CA THR A 14 -13.77 -1.66 3.89
C THR A 14 -12.79 -0.48 3.89
N SER A 15 -12.81 0.37 4.92
CA SER A 15 -11.88 1.50 5.02
C SER A 15 -10.43 1.04 5.25
N LEU A 16 -10.20 0.04 6.11
CA LEU A 16 -8.88 -0.55 6.30
C LEU A 16 -8.34 -1.21 5.02
N CYS A 17 -9.22 -1.88 4.30
CA CYS A 17 -8.92 -2.42 2.98
C CYS A 17 -8.49 -1.33 1.99
N ALA A 18 -9.29 -0.25 1.87
CA ALA A 18 -8.97 0.87 1.00
C ALA A 18 -7.60 1.49 1.34
N GLN A 19 -7.31 1.69 2.63
CA GLN A 19 -6.01 2.19 3.09
C GLN A 19 -4.87 1.26 2.66
N TYR A 20 -5.03 -0.05 2.84
CA TYR A 20 -4.04 -1.04 2.42
C TYR A 20 -3.73 -0.95 0.92
N TYR A 21 -4.75 -0.73 0.08
CA TYR A 21 -4.55 -0.52 -1.35
C TYR A 21 -3.84 0.79 -1.66
N GLN A 22 -4.21 1.88 -0.99
CA GLN A 22 -3.57 3.18 -1.16
C GLN A 22 -2.09 3.15 -0.79
N ASP A 23 -1.73 2.56 0.34
CA ASP A 23 -0.34 2.39 0.76
C ASP A 23 0.45 1.48 -0.21
N THR A 24 -0.19 0.43 -0.73
CA THR A 24 0.45 -0.47 -1.71
C THR A 24 0.75 0.26 -3.03
N LEU A 25 -0.19 1.08 -3.51
CA LEU A 25 -0.01 1.92 -4.70
C LEU A 25 1.10 2.96 -4.45
N ALA A 26 1.06 3.66 -3.31
CA ALA A 26 2.06 4.66 -2.95
C ALA A 26 3.47 4.06 -2.90
N ALA A 27 3.63 2.86 -2.31
CA ALA A 27 4.90 2.14 -2.31
C ALA A 27 5.36 1.78 -3.75
N CYS A 28 4.44 1.47 -4.65
CA CYS A 28 4.75 1.15 -6.04
C CYS A 28 5.26 2.38 -6.81
N VAL A 29 4.52 3.49 -6.71
CA VAL A 29 4.89 4.78 -7.31
C VAL A 29 6.22 5.25 -6.74
N ALA A 30 6.42 5.17 -5.43
CA ALA A 30 7.67 5.59 -4.80
C ALA A 30 8.87 4.77 -5.30
N LYS A 31 8.72 3.45 -5.46
CA LYS A 31 9.77 2.62 -6.08
C LYS A 31 10.07 3.02 -7.52
N HIS A 32 9.02 3.31 -8.29
CA HIS A 32 9.18 3.76 -9.68
C HIS A 32 9.94 5.08 -9.75
N VAL A 33 9.52 6.08 -8.97
CA VAL A 33 10.18 7.40 -8.91
C VAL A 33 11.63 7.27 -8.46
N LEU A 34 11.92 6.45 -7.45
CA LEU A 34 13.31 6.20 -7.00
C LEU A 34 14.21 5.56 -8.06
N ALA A 35 13.63 4.84 -9.02
CA ALA A 35 14.36 4.23 -10.12
C ALA A 35 14.62 5.21 -11.28
N THR A 36 13.77 6.22 -11.47
CA THR A 36 13.85 7.16 -12.60
C THR A 36 14.44 8.51 -12.24
N VAL A 37 14.22 8.99 -11.01
CA VAL A 37 14.62 10.34 -10.61
C VAL A 37 16.07 10.36 -10.14
N THR A 38 16.83 11.33 -10.66
CA THR A 38 18.24 11.57 -10.35
C THR A 38 18.42 12.61 -9.24
N ASP A 39 17.45 13.49 -9.05
CA ASP A 39 17.46 14.55 -8.04
C ASP A 39 17.50 13.98 -6.61
N ALA A 40 18.48 14.39 -5.82
CA ALA A 40 18.73 13.85 -4.48
C ALA A 40 17.62 14.20 -3.47
N GLU A 41 17.00 15.38 -3.58
CA GLU A 41 15.94 15.82 -2.69
C GLU A 41 14.68 14.99 -2.93
N ILE A 42 14.29 14.85 -4.20
CA ILE A 42 13.13 14.03 -4.59
C ILE A 42 13.36 12.57 -4.20
N ARG A 43 14.57 12.04 -4.42
CA ARG A 43 14.92 10.67 -3.97
C ARG A 43 14.75 10.51 -2.46
N SER A 44 15.22 11.45 -1.66
CA SER A 44 15.09 11.38 -0.20
C SER A 44 13.62 11.36 0.26
N LEU A 45 12.79 12.20 -0.36
CA LEU A 45 11.36 12.29 -0.06
C LEU A 45 10.63 10.98 -0.40
N PHE A 46 10.88 10.44 -1.59
CA PHE A 46 10.24 9.19 -2.01
C PHE A 46 10.80 7.96 -1.27
N ALA A 47 12.06 7.99 -0.82
CA ALA A 47 12.60 6.96 0.05
C ALA A 47 11.89 6.95 1.42
N PHE A 48 11.67 8.13 2.01
CA PHE A 48 10.90 8.27 3.24
C PHE A 48 9.44 7.79 3.06
N SER A 49 8.78 8.23 1.98
CA SER A 49 7.42 7.81 1.64
C SER A 49 7.31 6.28 1.46
N LEU A 50 8.27 5.67 0.76
CA LEU A 50 8.33 4.22 0.58
C LEU A 50 8.46 3.48 1.92
N GLU A 51 9.32 3.95 2.82
CA GLU A 51 9.47 3.35 4.14
C GLU A 51 8.20 3.50 4.99
N LEU A 52 7.51 4.64 4.91
CA LEU A 52 6.25 4.85 5.60
C LEU A 52 5.16 3.90 5.08
N SER A 53 4.96 3.82 3.76
CA SER A 53 3.99 2.90 3.16
C SER A 53 4.28 1.44 3.52
N LYS A 54 5.56 1.01 3.54
CA LYS A 54 5.93 -0.34 4.00
C LYS A 54 5.53 -0.59 5.46
N LYS A 55 5.69 0.40 6.34
CA LYS A 55 5.29 0.29 7.75
C LYS A 55 3.78 0.15 7.88
N HIS A 56 3.01 0.98 7.16
CA HIS A 56 1.54 0.88 7.16
C HIS A 56 1.04 -0.45 6.63
N ILE A 57 1.59 -0.92 5.48
CA ILE A 57 1.26 -2.24 4.91
C ILE A 57 1.50 -3.34 5.95
N LYS A 58 2.66 -3.34 6.63
CA LYS A 58 2.97 -4.33 7.68
C LYS A 58 1.97 -4.28 8.82
N LEU A 59 1.62 -3.09 9.30
CA LEU A 59 0.64 -2.91 10.38
C LEU A 59 -0.75 -3.41 9.96
N LEU A 60 -1.22 -3.03 8.78
CA LEU A 60 -2.52 -3.46 8.26
C LEU A 60 -2.56 -4.97 8.05
N THR A 61 -1.49 -5.57 7.51
CA THR A 61 -1.37 -7.04 7.40
C THR A 61 -1.43 -7.72 8.77
N ALA A 62 -0.77 -7.18 9.79
CA ALA A 62 -0.85 -7.71 11.15
C ALA A 62 -2.28 -7.64 11.71
N ILE A 63 -3.00 -6.53 11.49
CA ILE A 63 -4.41 -6.38 11.89
C ILE A 63 -5.29 -7.42 11.20
N PHE A 64 -5.11 -7.61 9.89
CA PHE A 64 -5.85 -8.59 9.10
C PHE A 64 -5.61 -10.03 9.57
N HIS A 65 -4.36 -10.38 9.87
CA HIS A 65 -4.00 -11.68 10.43
C HIS A 65 -4.63 -11.89 11.81
N ALA A 66 -4.54 -10.90 12.71
CA ALA A 66 -5.08 -10.99 14.06
C ALA A 66 -6.61 -11.15 14.10
N LYS A 67 -7.31 -10.65 13.08
CA LYS A 67 -8.78 -10.72 12.96
C LYS A 67 -9.26 -11.82 12.02
N HIS A 68 -8.36 -12.68 11.51
CA HIS A 68 -8.64 -13.71 10.49
C HIS A 68 -9.45 -13.17 9.29
N PHE A 69 -9.17 -11.93 8.91
CA PHE A 69 -9.87 -11.25 7.83
C PHE A 69 -8.94 -11.12 6.63
N SER A 70 -9.38 -11.58 5.46
CA SER A 70 -8.71 -11.31 4.19
C SER A 70 -9.38 -10.13 3.51
N CYS A 71 -8.61 -9.12 3.12
CA CYS A 71 -9.16 -8.06 2.30
C CYS A 71 -9.71 -8.63 0.98
N ARG A 72 -11.01 -8.47 0.74
CA ARG A 72 -11.76 -9.27 -0.25
C ARG A 72 -11.32 -9.03 -1.71
N THR A 73 -10.60 -7.94 -1.97
CA THR A 73 -10.14 -7.53 -3.31
C THR A 73 -8.64 -7.80 -3.56
N ASP A 74 -7.99 -8.62 -2.73
CA ASP A 74 -6.52 -8.68 -2.58
C ASP A 74 -5.71 -9.23 -3.78
N LEU A 75 -6.29 -9.99 -4.72
CA LEU A 75 -5.44 -10.66 -5.72
C LEU A 75 -5.30 -9.95 -7.07
N GLN A 76 -6.35 -9.31 -7.59
CA GLN A 76 -6.30 -8.77 -8.97
C GLN A 76 -5.71 -7.37 -9.05
N MET A 77 -5.76 -6.58 -7.98
CA MET A 77 -5.37 -5.16 -8.04
C MET A 77 -3.88 -4.91 -7.74
N LYS A 78 -3.25 -5.73 -6.88
CA LYS A 78 -1.78 -5.69 -6.66
C LYS A 78 -1.02 -5.92 -7.97
N MET A 79 -1.53 -6.85 -8.79
CA MET A 79 -0.97 -7.15 -10.09
C MET A 79 -1.37 -6.08 -11.11
N TRP A 80 -2.63 -5.63 -11.18
CA TRP A 80 -3.00 -4.63 -12.18
C TRP A 80 -2.31 -3.27 -11.97
N ILE A 81 -2.29 -2.72 -10.74
CA ILE A 81 -1.74 -1.38 -10.50
C ILE A 81 -0.22 -1.31 -10.73
N CYS A 82 0.54 -2.26 -10.16
CA CYS A 82 2.00 -2.24 -10.34
C CYS A 82 2.44 -2.75 -11.72
N THR A 83 1.73 -3.72 -12.30
CA THR A 83 2.08 -4.23 -13.63
C THR A 83 1.68 -3.23 -14.71
N HIS A 84 0.57 -2.50 -14.57
CA HIS A 84 0.19 -1.45 -15.53
C HIS A 84 1.12 -0.23 -15.44
N LEU A 85 1.63 0.14 -14.24
CA LEU A 85 2.67 1.16 -14.13
C LEU A 85 4.00 0.71 -14.78
N ARG A 86 4.41 -0.56 -14.61
CA ARG A 86 5.58 -1.10 -15.32
C ARG A 86 5.39 -1.11 -16.83
N PHE A 87 4.18 -1.40 -17.31
CA PHE A 87 3.87 -1.40 -18.75
C PHE A 87 3.92 0.01 -19.35
N LEU A 88 3.44 1.01 -18.61
CA LEU A 88 3.59 2.42 -18.97
C LEU A 88 5.06 2.85 -19.02
N GLN A 89 5.91 2.33 -18.14
CA GLN A 89 7.36 2.58 -18.19
C GLN A 89 8.03 2.05 -19.47
N ILE A 90 7.61 0.89 -19.96
CA ILE A 90 8.18 0.25 -21.16
C ILE A 90 7.71 0.97 -22.44
N LEU A 91 6.51 1.55 -22.44
CA LEU A 91 5.94 2.24 -23.60
C LEU A 91 6.38 3.70 -23.75
N PHE A 92 6.83 4.34 -22.67
CA PHE A 92 7.26 5.75 -22.66
C PHE A 92 8.76 5.95 -22.36
N GLY A 93 9.55 4.86 -22.34
CA GLY A 93 10.99 4.86 -22.11
C GLY A 93 11.79 4.49 -23.35
#